data_AF-A0A2M7UKK9-F1
#
_entry.id   AF-A0A2M7UKK9-F1
#
_cell.length_a   1.000
_cell.length_b   1.000
_cell.length_c   1.000
_cell.angle_alpha   90.00
_cell.angle_beta   90.00
_cell.angle_gamma   90.00
#
_symmetry.space_group_name_H-M   'P 1'
#
loop_
_entity.id
_entity.type
_entity.pdbx_description
1 polymer ?
#
loop_
_entity_poly.entity_id
_entity_poly.type
_entity_poly.pdbx_seq_one_letter_code
_entity_poly.pdbx_strand_id
1 'polypeptide(L)'
;MSNSTNYSKELGAPTFKMKINVFAGEALLFLLTQILGLVAALKIGKSLPEITNQPIEISWVRFLIYFVIGTAIILVFLRLSKKTGIFFEIIFALAIFSGSQIIFGLIMPDFWAMFCAALLVVIRFLRPSILSQNIVMILTIAGIGSLLGLSLSIFSVIIILMVLSVYDFIAVYKTKHMIRMAKQMMQSRALLAFVVPQTIIGYKSHLKDVKVGTGQVFILGSGDVVMPLVAIASLSRFGVMHGLLVLLFSFLGLIFMQLIFNSQKVRRPMAALPPIALFTILGILTAMLVFGY
;
A
#
# COMPACT_ATOMS: atom_id res chain seq x y z
N MET A 1 -33.10 -3.41 29.13
CA MET A 1 -31.77 -2.94 28.65
C MET A 1 -31.57 -3.48 27.24
N SER A 2 -32.22 -2.93 26.21
CA SER A 2 -31.86 -1.73 25.44
C SER A 2 -30.45 -1.78 24.81
N ASN A 3 -30.41 -1.62 23.47
CA ASN A 3 -29.28 -1.29 22.59
C ASN A 3 -28.69 -2.36 21.64
N SER A 4 -29.53 -3.10 20.90
CA SER A 4 -29.09 -3.74 19.63
C SER A 4 -29.62 -3.07 18.36
N THR A 5 -30.45 -2.03 18.47
CA THR A 5 -31.21 -1.45 17.34
C THR A 5 -30.75 -0.08 16.82
N ASN A 6 -29.67 0.51 17.34
CA ASN A 6 -29.26 1.88 16.98
C ASN A 6 -27.98 2.05 16.15
N TYR A 7 -27.30 0.97 15.73
CA TYR A 7 -26.06 1.13 14.93
C TYR A 7 -26.28 1.48 13.45
N SER A 8 -27.49 1.30 12.92
CA SER A 8 -27.82 1.54 11.51
C SER A 8 -28.37 2.93 11.20
N LYS A 9 -28.64 3.77 12.20
CA LYS A 9 -29.31 5.08 12.02
C LYS A 9 -28.42 6.31 12.23
N GLU A 10 -27.25 6.22 12.85
CA GLU A 10 -26.39 7.39 13.12
C GLU A 10 -25.33 7.71 12.05
N LEU A 11 -25.11 6.83 11.07
CA LEU A 11 -24.32 7.18 9.89
C LEU A 11 -25.26 7.68 8.81
N GLY A 12 -25.59 8.98 8.87
CA GLY A 12 -26.06 9.69 7.68
C GLY A 12 -25.11 9.35 6.55
N ALA A 13 -25.61 8.66 5.52
CA ALA A 13 -24.79 8.12 4.45
C ALA A 13 -23.98 9.28 3.85
N PRO A 14 -22.64 9.30 4.00
CA PRO A 14 -21.84 10.35 3.40
C PRO A 14 -21.95 10.15 1.89
N THR A 15 -22.63 11.08 1.21
CA THR A 15 -22.67 11.14 -0.24
C THR A 15 -21.31 11.63 -0.75
N PHE A 16 -20.29 10.79 -0.61
CA PHE A 16 -18.98 11.03 -1.18
C PHE A 16 -19.08 10.86 -2.69
N LYS A 17 -19.42 11.93 -3.42
CA LYS A 17 -19.32 11.91 -4.88
C LYS A 17 -17.85 12.13 -5.22
N MET A 18 -17.12 11.06 -5.58
CA MET A 18 -15.74 11.23 -6.05
C MET A 18 -15.73 12.14 -7.26
N LYS A 19 -15.17 13.32 -7.08
CA LYS A 19 -14.84 14.22 -8.17
C LYS A 19 -13.67 13.61 -8.94
N ILE A 20 -13.61 13.87 -10.24
CA ILE A 20 -12.50 13.45 -11.10
C ILE A 20 -11.13 13.82 -10.51
N ASN A 21 -11.05 14.93 -9.76
CA ASN A 21 -9.84 15.40 -9.09
C ASN A 21 -9.32 14.45 -8.00
N VAL A 22 -10.21 13.74 -7.29
CA VAL A 22 -9.81 12.76 -6.28
C VAL A 22 -9.19 11.54 -6.95
N PHE A 23 -9.85 11.05 -8.00
CA PHE A 23 -9.32 9.95 -8.80
C PHE A 23 -7.97 10.31 -9.44
N ALA A 24 -7.85 11.52 -10.00
CA ALA A 24 -6.59 11.99 -10.57
C ALA A 24 -5.46 12.05 -9.52
N GLY A 25 -5.75 12.49 -8.30
CA GLY A 25 -4.79 12.49 -7.20
C GLY A 25 -4.37 11.07 -6.79
N GLU A 26 -5.32 10.15 -6.69
CA GLU A 26 -5.06 8.74 -6.39
C GLU A 26 -4.20 8.07 -7.49
N ALA A 27 -4.63 8.21 -8.74
CA ALA A 27 -3.92 7.72 -9.92
C ALA A 27 -2.48 8.26 -9.98
N LEU A 28 -2.30 9.55 -9.69
CA LEU A 28 -0.98 10.17 -9.65
C LEU A 28 -0.11 9.56 -8.55
N LEU A 29 -0.62 9.43 -7.32
CA LEU A 29 0.14 8.84 -6.20
C LEU A 29 0.50 7.37 -6.48
N PHE A 30 -0.44 6.61 -7.05
CA PHE A 30 -0.22 5.24 -7.46
C PHE A 30 0.89 5.17 -8.52
N LEU A 31 0.75 5.87 -9.64
CA LEU A 31 1.72 5.87 -10.74
C LEU A 31 3.10 6.35 -10.30
N LEU A 32 3.19 7.44 -9.52
CA LEU A 32 4.47 7.93 -9.00
C LEU A 32 5.16 6.85 -8.16
N THR A 33 4.41 6.14 -7.33
CA THR A 33 4.95 5.05 -6.49
C THR A 33 5.40 3.87 -7.34
N GLN A 34 4.59 3.44 -8.31
CA GLN A 34 4.92 2.32 -9.20
C GLN A 34 6.14 2.62 -10.07
N ILE A 35 6.21 3.82 -10.67
CA ILE A 35 7.32 4.25 -11.52
C ILE A 35 8.60 4.37 -10.70
N LEU A 36 8.54 5.02 -9.53
CA LEU A 36 9.71 5.15 -8.65
C LEU A 36 10.20 3.78 -8.18
N GLY A 37 9.29 2.89 -7.80
CA GLY A 37 9.62 1.53 -7.38
C GLY A 37 10.18 0.68 -8.53
N LEU A 38 9.68 0.81 -9.75
CA LEU A 38 10.25 0.16 -10.94
C LEU A 38 11.69 0.65 -11.20
N VAL A 39 11.91 1.97 -11.19
CA VAL A 39 13.25 2.55 -11.36
C VAL A 39 14.19 2.07 -10.24
N ALA A 40 13.69 2.02 -9.00
CA ALA A 40 14.44 1.50 -7.87
C ALA A 40 14.81 0.03 -8.07
N ALA A 41 13.86 -0.81 -8.47
CA ALA A 41 14.10 -2.23 -8.73
C ALA A 41 15.18 -2.43 -9.82
N LEU A 42 15.12 -1.67 -10.91
CA LEU A 42 16.11 -1.77 -11.99
C LEU A 42 17.51 -1.36 -11.53
N LYS A 43 17.63 -0.36 -10.66
CA LYS A 43 18.92 0.04 -10.09
C LYS A 43 19.43 -0.98 -9.08
N ILE A 44 18.57 -1.43 -8.15
CA ILE A 44 18.92 -2.45 -7.15
C ILE A 44 19.36 -3.73 -7.84
N GLY A 45 18.64 -4.20 -8.86
CA GLY A 45 18.99 -5.43 -9.56
C GLY A 45 20.35 -5.39 -10.27
N LYS A 46 20.80 -4.19 -10.69
CA LYS A 46 22.15 -3.98 -11.24
C LYS A 46 23.23 -3.96 -10.15
N SER A 47 22.93 -3.34 -9.00
CA SER A 47 23.89 -3.22 -7.90
C SER A 47 24.00 -4.48 -7.03
N LEU A 48 22.93 -5.27 -6.93
CA LEU A 48 22.84 -6.51 -6.15
C LEU A 48 22.31 -7.66 -7.02
N PRO A 49 23.17 -8.23 -7.91
CA PRO A 49 22.75 -9.31 -8.80
C PRO A 49 22.37 -10.59 -8.05
N GLU A 50 22.91 -10.83 -6.85
CA GLU A 50 22.59 -12.00 -6.02
C GLU A 50 21.10 -12.12 -5.71
N ILE A 51 20.46 -11.00 -5.33
CA ILE A 51 19.01 -10.93 -5.03
C ILE A 51 18.18 -11.25 -6.28
N THR A 52 18.69 -10.87 -7.45
CA THR A 52 17.98 -11.01 -8.72
C THR A 52 18.09 -12.43 -9.28
N ASN A 53 19.26 -13.06 -9.12
CA ASN A 53 19.60 -14.35 -9.71
C ASN A 53 19.04 -15.55 -8.93
N GLN A 54 18.81 -15.40 -7.63
CA GLN A 54 18.26 -16.46 -6.78
C GLN A 54 17.01 -15.98 -6.05
N PRO A 55 15.88 -15.80 -6.77
CA PRO A 55 14.62 -15.43 -6.12
C PRO A 55 14.19 -16.49 -5.12
N ILE A 56 13.66 -16.03 -3.99
CA ILE A 56 13.10 -16.89 -2.96
C ILE A 56 11.76 -17.45 -3.46
N GLU A 57 11.65 -18.77 -3.45
CA GLU A 57 10.41 -19.48 -3.75
C GLU A 57 9.63 -19.84 -2.49
N ILE A 58 8.49 -19.20 -2.33
CA ILE A 58 7.58 -19.42 -1.20
C ILE A 58 6.39 -20.22 -1.69
N SER A 59 6.25 -21.45 -1.19
CA SER A 59 5.04 -22.24 -1.41
C SER A 59 3.84 -21.59 -0.72
N TRP A 60 2.64 -21.81 -1.26
CA TRP A 60 1.40 -21.27 -0.69
C TRP A 60 1.20 -21.64 0.78
N VAL A 61 1.59 -22.86 1.18
CA VAL A 61 1.54 -23.31 2.58
C VAL A 61 2.50 -22.51 3.46
N ARG A 62 3.76 -22.33 3.04
CA ARG A 62 4.75 -21.55 3.80
C ARG A 62 4.31 -20.09 3.94
N PHE A 63 3.78 -19.51 2.85
CA PHE A 63 3.25 -18.16 2.91
C PHE A 63 2.10 -18.03 3.92
N LEU A 64 1.13 -18.95 3.89
CA LEU A 64 0.03 -18.95 4.85
C LEU A 64 0.53 -19.05 6.29
N ILE A 65 1.49 -19.92 6.57
CA ILE A 65 2.09 -20.05 7.90
C ILE A 65 2.72 -18.72 8.34
N TYR A 66 3.58 -18.11 7.51
CA TYR A 66 4.21 -16.83 7.83
C TYR A 66 3.21 -15.70 7.98
N PHE A 67 2.17 -15.66 7.14
CA PHE A 67 1.11 -14.67 7.22
C PHE A 67 0.32 -14.79 8.53
N VAL A 68 -0.07 -16.01 8.92
CA VAL A 68 -0.79 -16.29 10.17
C VAL A 68 0.09 -15.95 11.38
N ILE A 69 1.36 -16.33 11.37
CA ILE A 69 2.30 -15.99 12.45
C ILE A 69 2.46 -14.46 12.55
N GLY A 70 2.67 -13.78 11.42
CA GLY A 70 2.82 -12.32 11.40
C GLY A 70 1.58 -11.59 11.92
N THR A 71 0.39 -12.00 11.48
CA THR A 71 -0.87 -11.43 12.02
C THR A 71 -1.08 -11.77 13.49
N ALA A 72 -0.76 -12.99 13.93
CA ALA A 72 -0.85 -13.38 15.33
C ALA A 72 0.09 -12.53 16.22
N ILE A 73 1.34 -12.31 15.80
CA ILE A 73 2.29 -11.44 16.51
C ILE A 73 1.73 -10.03 16.66
N ILE A 74 1.21 -9.45 15.57
CA ILE A 74 0.60 -8.11 15.60
C ILE A 74 -0.58 -8.10 16.58
N LEU A 75 -1.48 -9.08 16.52
CA LEU A 75 -2.65 -9.14 17.39
C LEU A 75 -2.30 -9.34 18.87
N VAL A 76 -1.33 -10.21 19.17
CA VAL A 76 -0.83 -10.43 20.54
C VAL A 76 -0.22 -9.13 21.08
N PHE A 77 0.60 -8.46 20.27
CA PHE A 77 1.21 -7.19 20.67
C PHE A 77 0.15 -6.11 20.93
N LEU A 78 -0.86 -6.01 20.06
CA LEU A 78 -1.99 -5.09 20.24
C LEU A 78 -2.80 -5.37 21.50
N ARG A 79 -2.91 -6.64 21.92
CA ARG A 79 -3.58 -7.03 23.16
C ARG A 79 -2.74 -6.72 24.41
N LEU A 80 -1.41 -6.81 24.32
CA LEU A 80 -0.50 -6.61 25.45
C LEU A 80 -0.17 -5.12 25.71
N SER A 81 -0.23 -4.27 24.69
CA SER A 81 0.13 -2.86 24.85
C SER A 81 -1.02 -2.02 25.39
N LYS A 82 -0.89 -1.51 26.63
CA LYS A 82 -1.78 -0.47 27.19
C LYS A 82 -1.65 0.88 26.44
N LYS A 83 -0.59 1.06 25.65
CA LYS A 83 -0.29 2.26 24.83
C LYS A 83 -0.15 1.86 23.35
N THR A 84 -1.20 1.31 22.77
CA THR A 84 -1.23 0.84 21.37
C THR A 84 -0.78 1.91 20.35
N GLY A 85 -0.97 3.19 20.64
CA GLY A 85 -0.56 4.29 19.74
C GLY A 85 0.94 4.38 19.48
N ILE A 86 1.78 4.23 20.52
CA ILE A 86 3.25 4.36 20.39
C ILE A 86 3.82 3.25 19.52
N PHE A 87 3.26 2.05 19.63
CA PHE A 87 3.69 0.90 18.83
C PHE A 87 3.50 1.13 17.33
N PHE A 88 2.32 1.63 16.93
CA PHE A 88 2.08 1.96 15.54
C PHE A 88 3.00 3.08 15.06
N GLU A 89 3.28 4.09 15.89
CA GLU A 89 4.23 5.16 15.56
C GLU A 89 5.65 4.61 15.33
N ILE A 90 6.13 3.68 16.16
CA ILE A 90 7.46 3.06 16.00
C ILE A 90 7.53 2.22 14.73
N ILE A 91 6.56 1.34 14.48
CA ILE A 91 6.53 0.53 13.25
C ILE A 91 6.47 1.43 12.03
N PHE A 92 5.66 2.49 12.09
CA PHE A 92 5.55 3.47 11.02
C PHE A 92 6.89 4.18 10.79
N ALA A 93 7.56 4.66 11.84
CA ALA A 93 8.87 5.29 11.74
C ALA A 93 9.92 4.35 11.12
N LEU A 94 9.94 3.08 11.54
CA LEU A 94 10.85 2.06 11.01
C LEU A 94 10.58 1.77 9.54
N ALA A 95 9.30 1.65 9.14
CA ALA A 95 8.93 1.46 7.74
C ALA A 95 9.42 2.64 6.89
N ILE A 96 9.18 3.87 7.35
CA ILE A 96 9.61 5.09 6.66
C ILE A 96 11.13 5.11 6.51
N PHE A 97 11.84 4.89 7.61
CA PHE A 97 13.29 4.86 7.62
C PHE A 97 13.83 3.83 6.62
N SER A 98 13.37 2.59 6.72
CA SER A 98 13.81 1.49 5.87
C SER A 98 13.54 1.75 4.38
N GLY A 99 12.32 2.12 4.01
CA GLY A 99 11.99 2.35 2.61
C GLY A 99 12.66 3.59 2.01
N SER A 100 12.70 4.70 2.75
CA SER A 100 13.37 5.92 2.27
C SER A 100 14.89 5.76 2.19
N GLN A 101 15.51 5.02 3.12
CA GLN A 101 16.94 4.70 3.07
C GLN A 101 17.29 3.95 1.80
N ILE A 102 16.49 2.93 1.41
CA ILE A 102 16.70 2.18 0.16
C ILE A 102 16.70 3.15 -1.04
N ILE A 103 15.68 4.02 -1.14
CA ILE A 103 15.59 4.97 -2.27
C ILE A 103 16.76 5.96 -2.28
N PHE A 104 17.12 6.53 -1.13
CA PHE A 104 18.23 7.47 -1.06
C PHE A 104 19.57 6.81 -1.36
N GLY A 105 19.81 5.58 -0.90
CA GLY A 105 21.03 4.81 -1.20
C GLY A 105 21.27 4.55 -2.69
N LEU A 106 20.24 4.67 -3.54
CA LEU A 106 20.37 4.56 -4.99
C LEU A 106 20.88 5.84 -5.68
N ILE A 107 21.00 6.93 -4.94
CA ILE A 107 21.31 8.27 -5.46
C ILE A 107 22.51 8.86 -4.74
N MET A 108 22.72 8.53 -3.46
CA MET A 108 23.77 9.08 -2.63
C MET A 108 24.46 7.98 -1.79
N PRO A 109 25.67 8.24 -1.26
CA PRO A 109 26.37 7.30 -0.39
C PRO A 109 25.59 6.95 0.88
N ASP A 110 25.84 5.76 1.44
CA ASP A 110 25.06 5.18 2.55
C ASP A 110 24.92 6.10 3.76
N PHE A 111 26.00 6.78 4.16
CA PHE A 111 25.96 7.71 5.29
C PHE A 111 24.93 8.83 5.07
N TRP A 112 24.94 9.45 3.90
CA TRP A 112 23.99 10.52 3.55
C TRP A 112 22.57 9.98 3.36
N ALA A 113 22.44 8.77 2.82
CA ALA A 113 21.14 8.12 2.68
C ALA A 113 20.47 7.86 4.03
N MET A 114 21.23 7.32 5.01
CA MET A 114 20.76 7.10 6.38
C MET A 114 20.43 8.41 7.07
N PHE A 115 21.28 9.44 6.92
CA PHE A 115 21.03 10.76 7.50
C PHE A 115 19.73 11.40 6.94
N CYS A 116 19.56 11.38 5.61
CA CYS A 116 18.35 11.91 4.96
C CYS A 116 17.09 11.11 5.34
N ALA A 117 17.18 9.78 5.44
CA ALA A 117 16.06 8.93 5.87
C ALA A 117 15.66 9.25 7.32
N ALA A 118 16.63 9.38 8.23
CA ALA A 118 16.37 9.76 9.62
C ALA A 118 15.75 11.17 9.71
N LEU A 119 16.28 12.13 8.95
CA LEU A 119 15.73 13.49 8.90
C LEU A 119 14.28 13.49 8.38
N LEU A 120 13.98 12.68 7.36
CA LEU A 120 12.64 12.56 6.80
C LEU A 120 11.63 12.03 7.83
N VAL A 121 12.04 11.03 8.63
CA VAL A 121 11.24 10.53 9.76
C VAL A 121 10.95 11.68 10.74
N VAL A 122 11.98 12.40 11.18
CA VAL A 122 11.82 13.53 12.12
C VAL A 122 10.87 14.60 11.56
N ILE A 123 11.07 15.03 10.31
CA ILE A 123 10.21 16.02 9.65
C ILE A 123 8.75 15.54 9.61
N ARG A 124 8.52 14.27 9.28
CA ARG A 124 7.17 13.69 9.22
C ARG A 124 6.47 13.72 10.57
N PHE A 125 7.17 13.50 11.67
CA PHE A 125 6.59 13.56 13.02
C PHE A 125 6.41 15.00 13.52
N LEU A 126 7.29 15.93 13.14
CA LEU A 126 7.17 17.35 13.49
C LEU A 126 6.02 18.05 12.75
N ARG A 127 5.83 17.75 11.46
CA ARG A 127 4.81 18.39 10.61
C ARG A 127 3.91 17.35 9.92
N PRO A 128 2.98 16.71 10.66
CA PRO A 128 2.07 15.71 10.09
C PRO A 128 0.98 16.37 9.22
N SER A 129 1.32 16.67 7.97
CA SER A 129 0.40 17.13 6.91
C SER A 129 0.07 15.99 5.95
N ILE A 130 -1.05 16.09 5.23
CA ILE A 130 -1.44 15.10 4.20
C ILE A 130 -0.36 14.98 3.11
N LEU A 131 0.23 16.10 2.69
CA LEU A 131 1.34 16.08 1.73
C LEU A 131 2.56 15.33 2.26
N SER A 132 3.00 15.62 3.49
CA SER A 132 4.15 14.94 4.10
C SER A 132 3.92 13.43 4.20
N GLN A 133 2.69 13.04 4.53
CA GLN A 133 2.27 11.66 4.60
C GLN A 133 2.40 10.98 3.23
N ASN A 134 1.83 11.55 2.18
CA ASN A 134 1.86 10.92 0.86
C ASN A 134 3.27 10.84 0.28
N ILE A 135 4.11 11.88 0.44
CA ILE A 135 5.51 11.85 -0.01
C ILE A 135 6.27 10.72 0.66
N VAL A 136 6.13 10.62 1.98
CA VAL A 136 6.79 9.58 2.77
C VAL A 136 6.29 8.19 2.39
N MET A 137 4.99 8.02 2.14
CA MET A 137 4.42 6.76 1.67
C MET A 137 4.93 6.36 0.28
N ILE A 138 5.08 7.31 -0.66
CA ILE A 138 5.68 7.05 -1.98
C ILE A 138 7.08 6.44 -1.79
N LEU A 139 7.94 7.09 -1.01
CA LEU A 139 9.31 6.63 -0.78
C LEU A 139 9.35 5.28 -0.06
N THR A 140 8.51 5.13 0.96
CA THR A 140 8.44 3.90 1.78
C THR A 140 8.04 2.71 0.93
N ILE A 141 6.94 2.84 0.18
CA ILE A 141 6.40 1.76 -0.66
C ILE A 141 7.35 1.48 -1.82
N ALA A 142 7.87 2.51 -2.49
CA ALA A 142 8.81 2.33 -3.59
C ALA A 142 10.08 1.57 -3.15
N GLY A 143 10.66 1.94 -2.01
CA GLY A 143 11.87 1.29 -1.49
C GLY A 143 11.62 -0.15 -1.05
N ILE A 144 10.69 -0.36 -0.12
CA ILE A 144 10.39 -1.71 0.41
C ILE A 144 9.83 -2.61 -0.70
N GLY A 145 8.88 -2.11 -1.50
CA GLY A 145 8.23 -2.89 -2.56
C GLY A 145 9.17 -3.30 -3.67
N SER A 146 10.12 -2.44 -4.06
CA SER A 146 11.13 -2.79 -5.07
C SER A 146 12.08 -3.89 -4.59
N LEU A 147 12.59 -3.77 -3.37
CA LEU A 147 13.48 -4.77 -2.78
C LEU A 147 12.77 -6.12 -2.56
N LEU A 148 11.55 -6.09 -1.99
CA LEU A 148 10.75 -7.29 -1.77
C LEU A 148 10.38 -7.98 -3.10
N GLY A 149 10.01 -7.21 -4.12
CA GLY A 149 9.67 -7.76 -5.43
C GLY A 149 10.85 -8.45 -6.12
N LEU A 150 12.05 -7.86 -6.08
CA LEU A 150 13.25 -8.52 -6.62
C LEU A 150 13.59 -9.81 -5.86
N SER A 151 13.36 -9.83 -4.55
CA SER A 151 13.68 -10.97 -3.69
C SER A 151 12.75 -12.17 -3.89
N LEU A 152 11.56 -11.98 -4.46
CA LEU A 152 10.53 -13.02 -4.57
C LEU A 152 10.40 -13.55 -5.99
N SER A 153 10.21 -14.87 -6.15
CA SER A 153 9.91 -15.43 -7.46
C SER A 153 8.52 -15.01 -7.95
N ILE A 154 8.32 -14.99 -9.28
CA ILE A 154 7.05 -14.59 -9.89
C ILE A 154 5.90 -15.47 -9.39
N PHE A 155 6.13 -16.78 -9.29
CA PHE A 155 5.16 -17.74 -8.75
C PHE A 155 4.77 -17.39 -7.31
N SER A 156 5.75 -17.03 -6.47
CA SER A 156 5.49 -16.59 -5.09
C SER A 156 4.63 -15.33 -5.07
N VAL A 157 4.91 -14.37 -5.95
CA VAL A 157 4.13 -13.12 -6.02
C VAL A 157 2.67 -13.38 -6.44
N ILE A 158 2.43 -14.26 -7.42
CA ILE A 158 1.07 -14.64 -7.83
C ILE A 158 0.31 -15.27 -6.66
N ILE A 159 0.94 -16.20 -5.93
CA ILE A 159 0.34 -16.84 -4.75
C ILE A 159 -0.01 -15.80 -3.69
N ILE A 160 0.93 -14.90 -3.36
CA ILE A 160 0.75 -13.84 -2.38
C ILE A 160 -0.41 -12.93 -2.78
N LEU A 161 -0.46 -12.48 -4.04
CA LEU A 161 -1.54 -11.66 -4.58
C LEU A 161 -2.91 -12.35 -4.44
N MET A 162 -2.98 -13.63 -4.79
CA MET A 162 -4.22 -14.39 -4.73
C MET A 162 -4.71 -14.57 -3.28
N VAL A 163 -3.83 -14.97 -2.37
CA VAL A 163 -4.17 -15.16 -0.95
C VAL A 163 -4.57 -13.83 -0.31
N LEU A 164 -3.83 -12.75 -0.54
CA LEU A 164 -4.14 -11.45 0.04
C LEU A 164 -5.41 -10.84 -0.55
N SER A 165 -5.69 -11.05 -1.84
CA SER A 165 -6.94 -10.65 -2.48
C SER A 165 -8.16 -11.30 -1.80
N VAL A 166 -8.09 -12.61 -1.57
CA VAL A 166 -9.15 -13.34 -0.86
C VAL A 166 -9.26 -12.86 0.60
N TYR A 167 -8.12 -12.65 1.28
CA TYR A 167 -8.11 -12.13 2.64
C TYR A 167 -8.76 -10.74 2.73
N ASP A 168 -8.42 -9.81 1.82
CA ASP A 168 -8.97 -8.44 1.81
C ASP A 168 -10.48 -8.46 1.60
N PHE A 169 -10.98 -9.28 0.68
CA PHE A 169 -12.41 -9.50 0.48
C PHE A 169 -13.11 -9.95 1.77
N ILE A 170 -12.56 -10.95 2.46
CA ILE A 170 -13.11 -11.46 3.72
C ILE A 170 -13.01 -10.40 4.84
N ALA A 171 -11.88 -9.70 4.92
CA ALA A 171 -11.60 -8.71 5.96
C ALA A 171 -12.52 -7.48 5.86
N VAL A 172 -12.86 -7.06 4.65
CA VAL A 172 -13.74 -5.92 4.41
C VAL A 172 -15.21 -6.30 4.59
N TYR A 173 -15.67 -7.36 3.92
CA TYR A 173 -17.10 -7.66 3.87
C TYR A 173 -17.60 -8.45 5.08
N LYS A 174 -16.79 -9.38 5.60
CA LYS A 174 -17.20 -10.29 6.69
C LYS A 174 -16.82 -9.76 8.06
N THR A 175 -15.54 -9.45 8.29
CA THR A 175 -15.05 -9.11 9.64
C THR A 175 -15.08 -7.62 9.97
N LYS A 176 -15.05 -6.76 8.95
CA LYS A 176 -14.94 -5.29 9.08
C LYS A 176 -13.74 -4.85 9.93
N HIS A 177 -12.74 -5.72 10.10
CA HIS A 177 -11.60 -5.48 10.98
C HIS A 177 -10.71 -4.34 10.44
N MET A 178 -10.54 -4.29 9.12
CA MET A 178 -9.75 -3.28 8.42
C MET A 178 -10.23 -1.85 8.71
N ILE A 179 -11.54 -1.65 8.85
CA ILE A 179 -12.14 -0.35 9.17
C ILE A 179 -11.78 0.09 10.61
N ARG A 180 -11.78 -0.86 11.56
CA ARG A 180 -11.40 -0.56 12.96
C ARG A 180 -9.92 -0.24 13.08
N MET A 181 -9.06 -1.00 12.40
CA MET A 181 -7.62 -0.74 12.34
C MET A 181 -7.33 0.63 11.74
N ALA A 182 -7.94 0.99 10.61
CA ALA A 182 -7.74 2.29 9.97
C ALA A 182 -8.10 3.46 10.92
N LYS A 183 -9.20 3.33 11.68
CA LYS A 183 -9.60 4.34 12.67
C LYS A 183 -8.58 4.48 13.80
N GLN A 184 -8.05 3.37 14.31
CA GLN A 184 -7.02 3.38 15.37
C GLN A 184 -5.70 3.98 14.87
N MET A 185 -5.25 3.62 13.67
CA MET A 185 -3.99 4.12 13.09
C MET A 185 -4.04 5.63 12.81
N MET A 186 -5.21 6.17 12.48
CA MET A 186 -5.37 7.61 12.33
C MET A 186 -5.32 8.37 13.65
N GLN A 187 -5.89 7.80 14.71
CA GLN A 187 -5.77 8.37 16.06
C GLN A 187 -4.31 8.41 16.53
N SER A 188 -3.50 7.42 16.13
CA SER A 188 -2.07 7.35 16.44
C SER A 188 -1.15 8.04 15.42
N ARG A 189 -1.69 8.82 14.45
CA ARG A 189 -0.90 9.52 13.40
C ARG A 189 0.02 8.63 12.55
N ALA A 190 -0.14 7.31 12.63
CA ALA A 190 0.69 6.27 12.05
C ALA A 190 -0.09 5.52 10.96
N LEU A 191 -0.73 6.27 10.08
CA LEU A 191 -1.54 5.73 9.01
C LEU A 191 -0.62 5.17 7.91
N LEU A 192 -0.63 3.86 7.67
CA LEU A 192 0.06 3.24 6.53
C LEU A 192 -0.85 3.24 5.30
N ALA A 193 -1.24 4.42 4.85
CA ALA A 193 -2.12 4.61 3.71
C ALA A 193 -1.89 5.98 3.05
N PHE A 194 -2.26 6.09 1.79
CA PHE A 194 -2.37 7.36 1.09
C PHE A 194 -3.67 8.06 1.48
N VAL A 195 -3.61 9.39 1.59
CA VAL A 195 -4.77 10.22 1.90
C VAL A 195 -4.96 11.24 0.77
N VAL A 196 -6.10 11.15 0.10
CA VAL A 196 -6.44 12.02 -1.03
C VAL A 196 -7.62 12.92 -0.64
N PRO A 197 -7.40 14.22 -0.40
CA PRO A 197 -8.47 15.15 -0.06
C PRO A 197 -9.32 15.51 -1.28
N GLN A 198 -10.57 15.90 -1.04
CA GLN A 198 -11.47 16.37 -2.11
C GLN A 198 -11.03 17.66 -2.79
N THR A 199 -10.25 18.49 -2.10
CA THR A 199 -9.76 19.79 -2.58
C THR A 199 -8.23 19.84 -2.50
N ILE A 200 -7.61 20.53 -3.45
CA ILE A 200 -6.14 20.66 -3.53
C ILE A 200 -5.58 21.36 -2.27
N ILE A 201 -6.31 22.33 -1.73
CA ILE A 201 -5.95 23.03 -0.48
C ILE A 201 -5.89 22.04 0.70
N GLY A 202 -6.71 20.98 0.66
CA GLY A 202 -6.74 19.94 1.68
C GLY A 202 -5.40 19.23 1.86
N TYR A 203 -4.51 19.18 0.87
CA TYR A 203 -3.20 18.53 1.03
C TYR A 203 -2.30 19.20 2.09
N LYS A 204 -2.53 20.49 2.38
CA LYS A 204 -1.81 21.23 3.43
C LYS A 204 -2.43 21.03 4.83
N SER A 205 -3.62 20.44 4.92
CA SER A 205 -4.29 20.23 6.20
C SER A 205 -3.55 19.24 7.09
N HIS A 206 -3.74 19.39 8.41
CA HIS A 206 -3.15 18.49 9.39
C HIS A 206 -3.83 17.12 9.36
N LEU A 207 -3.02 16.06 9.47
CA LEU A 207 -3.51 14.68 9.41
C LEU A 207 -4.53 14.34 10.52
N LYS A 208 -4.48 15.09 11.65
CA LYS A 208 -5.39 14.92 12.78
C LYS A 208 -6.82 15.39 12.51
N ASP A 209 -6.99 16.35 11.62
CA ASP A 209 -8.30 16.96 11.34
C ASP A 209 -9.10 16.12 10.34
N VAL A 210 -8.47 15.10 9.77
CA VAL A 210 -9.07 14.18 8.81
C VAL A 210 -9.99 13.21 9.53
N LYS A 211 -11.28 13.23 9.20
CA LYS A 211 -12.25 12.26 9.71
C LYS A 211 -12.46 11.12 8.69
N VAL A 212 -12.25 9.87 9.12
CA VAL A 212 -12.51 8.67 8.30
C VAL A 212 -14.01 8.48 8.15
N GLY A 213 -14.45 8.18 6.92
CA GLY A 213 -15.84 7.82 6.68
C GLY A 213 -16.82 8.99 6.71
N THR A 214 -16.35 10.24 6.76
CA THR A 214 -17.20 11.44 6.58
C THR A 214 -17.29 11.88 5.11
N GLY A 215 -16.55 11.21 4.21
CA GLY A 215 -16.47 11.61 2.79
C GLY A 215 -15.66 12.89 2.57
N GLN A 216 -14.78 13.29 3.49
CA GLN A 216 -13.91 14.45 3.25
C GLN A 216 -12.60 14.07 2.55
N VAL A 217 -12.17 12.82 2.72
CA VAL A 217 -10.95 12.26 2.12
C VAL A 217 -11.22 10.86 1.61
N PHE A 218 -10.49 10.48 0.57
CA PHE A 218 -10.33 9.10 0.16
C PHE A 218 -9.04 8.53 0.75
N ILE A 219 -9.09 7.29 1.25
CA ILE A 219 -7.94 6.61 1.84
C ILE A 219 -7.68 5.37 1.00
N LEU A 220 -6.48 5.29 0.42
CA LEU A 220 -6.03 4.13 -0.34
C LEU A 220 -4.99 3.37 0.49
N GLY A 221 -5.22 2.08 0.72
CA GLY A 221 -4.34 1.25 1.55
C GLY A 221 -2.94 1.15 0.96
N SER A 222 -1.91 1.17 1.80
CA SER A 222 -0.54 0.94 1.33
C SER A 222 -0.37 -0.43 0.68
N GLY A 223 -1.05 -1.46 1.21
CA GLY A 223 -1.06 -2.81 0.65
C GLY A 223 -1.55 -2.85 -0.80
N ASP A 224 -2.57 -2.07 -1.13
CA ASP A 224 -3.15 -1.98 -2.48
C ASP A 224 -2.16 -1.42 -3.51
N VAL A 225 -1.15 -0.66 -3.05
CA VAL A 225 -0.09 -0.07 -3.89
C VAL A 225 1.20 -0.90 -3.85
N VAL A 226 1.55 -1.46 -2.69
CA VAL A 226 2.76 -2.30 -2.52
C VAL A 226 2.64 -3.59 -3.33
N MET A 227 1.49 -4.25 -3.32
CA MET A 227 1.33 -5.56 -3.96
C MET A 227 1.54 -5.54 -5.49
N PRO A 228 0.92 -4.61 -6.25
CA PRO A 228 1.26 -4.48 -7.67
C PRO A 228 2.72 -4.07 -7.87
N LEU A 229 3.31 -3.26 -6.98
CA LEU A 229 4.72 -2.89 -7.08
C LEU A 229 5.64 -4.10 -6.93
N VAL A 230 5.36 -4.99 -5.97
CA VAL A 230 6.13 -6.23 -5.77
C VAL A 230 6.10 -7.08 -7.05
N ALA A 231 4.96 -7.16 -7.73
CA ALA A 231 4.85 -7.84 -9.02
C ALA A 231 5.66 -7.17 -10.13
N ILE A 232 5.54 -5.84 -10.26
CA ILE A 232 6.29 -5.04 -11.24
C ILE A 232 7.80 -5.22 -11.03
N ALA A 233 8.27 -5.11 -9.79
CA ALA A 233 9.68 -5.27 -9.43
C ALA A 233 10.16 -6.70 -9.68
N SER A 234 9.36 -7.72 -9.30
CA SER A 234 9.70 -9.12 -9.59
C SER A 234 9.87 -9.39 -11.08
N LEU A 235 9.01 -8.84 -11.94
CA LEU A 235 9.10 -9.05 -13.39
C LEU A 235 10.19 -8.18 -14.04
N SER A 236 10.51 -7.03 -13.44
CA SER A 236 11.53 -6.12 -13.96
C SER A 236 12.94 -6.72 -14.06
N ARG A 237 13.21 -7.83 -13.35
CA ARG A 237 14.47 -8.59 -13.47
C ARG A 237 14.76 -9.05 -14.90
N PHE A 238 13.72 -9.32 -15.68
CA PHE A 238 13.82 -9.75 -17.09
C PHE A 238 13.90 -8.56 -18.05
N GLY A 239 13.72 -7.34 -17.56
CA GLY A 239 13.83 -6.11 -18.34
C GLY A 239 12.74 -5.10 -18.00
N VAL A 240 12.97 -3.85 -18.39
CA VAL A 240 12.07 -2.71 -18.10
C VAL A 240 10.67 -2.91 -18.69
N MET A 241 10.58 -3.48 -19.89
CA MET A 241 9.30 -3.67 -20.59
C MET A 241 8.35 -4.60 -19.85
N HIS A 242 8.87 -5.63 -19.19
CA HIS A 242 8.08 -6.54 -18.35
C HIS A 242 7.42 -5.80 -17.19
N GLY A 243 8.21 -4.99 -16.47
CA GLY A 243 7.70 -4.17 -15.38
C GLY A 243 6.67 -3.15 -15.85
N LEU A 244 6.91 -2.49 -16.99
CA LEU A 244 5.98 -1.50 -17.56
C LEU A 244 4.65 -2.13 -17.99
N LEU A 245 4.67 -3.34 -18.54
CA LEU A 245 3.45 -4.05 -18.94
C LEU A 245 2.60 -4.38 -17.70
N VAL A 246 3.20 -4.95 -16.65
CA VAL A 246 2.49 -5.22 -15.38
C VAL A 246 1.98 -3.92 -14.75
N LEU A 247 2.76 -2.84 -14.82
CA LEU A 247 2.34 -1.51 -14.34
C LEU A 247 1.09 -1.04 -15.07
N LEU A 248 1.07 -1.09 -16.39
CA LEU A 248 -0.08 -0.70 -17.21
C LEU A 248 -1.33 -1.48 -16.79
N PHE A 249 -1.22 -2.80 -16.65
CA PHE A 249 -2.33 -3.64 -16.23
C PHE A 249 -2.77 -3.33 -14.79
N SER A 250 -1.86 -3.19 -13.84
CA SER A 250 -2.20 -2.83 -12.45
C SER A 250 -2.92 -1.48 -12.38
N PHE A 251 -2.55 -0.52 -13.23
CA PHE A 251 -3.22 0.77 -13.36
C PHE A 251 -4.63 0.64 -13.95
N LEU A 252 -4.82 -0.22 -14.96
CA LEU A 252 -6.17 -0.58 -15.43
C LEU A 252 -7.01 -1.23 -14.33
N GLY A 253 -6.39 -2.04 -13.46
CA GLY A 253 -7.02 -2.60 -12.27
C GLY A 253 -7.50 -1.53 -11.28
N LEU A 254 -6.69 -0.49 -11.07
CA LEU A 254 -7.08 0.68 -10.25
C LEU A 254 -8.24 1.45 -10.89
N ILE A 255 -8.21 1.67 -12.21
CA ILE A 255 -9.34 2.27 -12.94
C ILE A 255 -10.60 1.41 -12.78
N PHE A 256 -10.48 0.09 -12.92
CA PHE A 256 -11.61 -0.83 -12.80
C PHE A 256 -12.18 -0.86 -11.37
N MET A 257 -11.31 -0.88 -10.35
CA MET A 257 -11.71 -0.72 -8.95
C MET A 257 -12.53 0.56 -8.76
N GLN A 258 -12.07 1.65 -9.34
CA GLN A 258 -12.76 2.94 -9.26
C GLN A 258 -14.13 2.91 -9.95
N LEU A 259 -14.25 2.24 -11.09
CA LEU A 259 -15.55 2.07 -11.77
C LEU A 259 -16.54 1.30 -10.88
N ILE A 260 -16.08 0.24 -10.21
CA ILE A 260 -16.92 -0.51 -9.26
C ILE A 260 -17.31 0.40 -8.09
N PHE A 261 -16.36 1.14 -7.50
CA PHE A 261 -16.63 2.04 -6.38
C PHE A 261 -17.63 3.15 -6.74
N ASN A 262 -17.54 3.69 -7.96
CA ASN A 262 -18.46 4.73 -8.45
C ASN A 262 -19.87 4.18 -8.75
N SER A 263 -19.98 2.89 -9.09
CA SER A 263 -21.24 2.20 -9.37
C SER A 263 -22.03 1.84 -8.09
N GLN A 264 -21.40 1.90 -6.91
CA GLN A 264 -22.08 1.61 -5.65
C GLN A 264 -23.14 2.66 -5.29
N LYS A 265 -24.40 2.21 -5.13
CA LYS A 265 -25.53 3.04 -4.67
C LYS A 265 -25.33 3.63 -3.26
N VAL A 266 -24.62 2.90 -2.40
CA VAL A 266 -24.19 3.36 -1.07
C VAL A 266 -22.71 3.03 -0.95
N ARG A 267 -21.87 4.06 -0.93
CA ARG A 267 -20.40 3.88 -0.92
C ARG A 267 -19.96 3.34 0.43
N ARG A 268 -19.64 2.05 0.46
CA ARG A 268 -19.11 1.35 1.63
C ARG A 268 -17.60 1.17 1.44
N PRO A 269 -16.84 0.98 2.53
CA PRO A 269 -15.47 0.48 2.43
C PRO A 269 -15.47 -0.78 1.55
N MET A 270 -14.62 -0.76 0.52
CA MET A 270 -14.53 -1.80 -0.50
C MET A 270 -13.15 -2.43 -0.44
N ALA A 271 -13.09 -3.74 -0.66
CA ALA A 271 -11.84 -4.44 -0.90
C ALA A 271 -11.26 -3.96 -2.23
N ALA A 272 -10.19 -3.17 -2.17
CA ALA A 272 -9.56 -2.55 -3.34
C ALA A 272 -8.54 -3.50 -3.99
N LEU A 273 -7.93 -4.39 -3.19
CA LEU A 273 -6.93 -5.32 -3.68
C LEU A 273 -7.47 -6.32 -4.72
N PRO A 274 -8.69 -6.91 -4.63
CA PRO A 274 -9.10 -7.95 -5.55
C PRO A 274 -9.14 -7.53 -7.03
N PRO A 275 -9.76 -6.38 -7.40
CA PRO A 275 -9.66 -5.87 -8.76
C PRO A 275 -8.22 -5.59 -9.21
N ILE A 276 -7.42 -4.94 -8.36
CA ILE A 276 -6.03 -4.58 -8.69
C ILE A 276 -5.17 -5.84 -8.88
N ALA A 277 -5.30 -6.82 -8.00
CA ALA A 277 -4.60 -8.09 -8.06
C ALA A 277 -4.98 -8.89 -9.31
N LEU A 278 -6.26 -8.93 -9.67
CA LEU A 278 -6.72 -9.63 -10.87
C LEU A 278 -6.05 -9.07 -12.13
N PHE A 279 -6.08 -7.75 -12.30
CA PHE A 279 -5.43 -7.13 -13.46
C PHE A 279 -3.91 -7.25 -13.39
N THR A 280 -3.30 -7.13 -12.21
CA THR A 280 -1.85 -7.34 -12.03
C THR A 280 -1.43 -8.75 -12.47
N ILE A 281 -2.19 -9.79 -12.08
CA ILE A 281 -1.94 -11.18 -12.51
C ILE A 281 -2.11 -11.32 -14.02
N LEU A 282 -3.16 -10.71 -14.61
CA LEU A 282 -3.31 -10.67 -16.06
C LEU A 282 -2.11 -10.00 -16.74
N GLY A 283 -1.56 -8.93 -16.16
CA GLY A 283 -0.34 -8.28 -16.62
C GLY A 283 0.88 -9.18 -16.58
N ILE A 284 1.02 -10.00 -15.52
CA ILE A 284 2.10 -10.99 -15.42
C ILE A 284 1.96 -12.05 -16.51
N LEU A 285 0.76 -12.63 -16.66
CA LEU A 285 0.50 -13.69 -17.63
C LEU A 285 0.69 -13.20 -19.08
N THR A 286 0.24 -11.98 -19.37
CA THR A 286 0.43 -11.38 -20.70
C THR A 286 1.89 -11.07 -20.98
N ALA A 287 2.66 -10.59 -19.99
CA ALA A 287 4.10 -10.44 -20.14
C ALA A 287 4.81 -11.80 -20.37
N MET A 288 4.42 -12.86 -19.65
CA MET A 288 4.96 -14.21 -19.89
C MET A 288 4.71 -14.68 -21.33
N LEU A 289 3.48 -14.48 -21.84
CA LEU A 289 3.11 -14.88 -23.19
C LEU A 289 3.82 -14.07 -24.26
N VAL A 290 3.92 -12.74 -24.10
CA VAL A 290 4.51 -11.84 -25.11
C VAL A 290 6.03 -12.02 -25.21
N PHE A 291 6.71 -12.23 -24.08
CA PHE A 291 8.16 -12.26 -24.03
C PHE A 291 8.77 -13.68 -23.94
N GLY A 292 7.93 -14.71 -23.82
CA GLY A 292 8.32 -16.11 -23.97
C GLY A 292 9.08 -16.67 -22.77
N TYR A 293 8.41 -16.76 -21.62
CA TYR A 293 8.91 -17.45 -20.40
C TYR A 293 8.02 -18.63 -20.01
#